data_AF-A0A416XL05-F1
#
_entry.id   AF-A0A416XL05-F1
#
_cell.length_a   1.000
_cell.length_b   1.000
_cell.length_c   1.000
_cell.angle_alpha   90.00
_cell.angle_beta   90.00
_cell.angle_gamma   90.00
#
_symmetry.space_group_name_H-M   'P 1'
#
loop_
_entity.id
_entity.type
_entity.pdbx_description
1 polymer ?
#
loop_
_entity_poly.entity_id
_entity_poly.type
_entity_poly.pdbx_seq_one_letter_code
_entity_poly.pdbx_strand_id
1 'polypeptide(L)'
;MTSEYKEKLQAHGVNLNSALNRFMNNEQLYERILSKFPMDENFILMEKSLAENNISQAFQHAHTLKGLAGTLDLTTLSNILIPMTEQLRNGETESIQDLFNHLKIEYKHICELIAEHSA
;
A
#
# COMPACT_ATOMS: atom_id res chain seq x y z
N MET A 1 10.21 9.35 -14.41
CA MET A 1 10.25 10.02 -13.08
C MET A 1 11.25 11.17 -13.01
N THR A 2 10.82 12.37 -12.60
CA THR A 2 11.71 13.52 -12.31
C THR A 2 12.35 13.41 -10.92
N SER A 3 13.44 14.16 -10.65
CA SER A 3 14.07 14.20 -9.31
C SER A 3 13.09 14.67 -8.23
N GLU A 4 12.30 15.70 -8.51
CA GLU A 4 11.27 16.20 -7.58
C GLU A 4 10.25 15.12 -7.21
N TYR A 5 9.81 14.31 -8.19
CA TYR A 5 8.86 13.24 -7.92
C TYR A 5 9.47 12.13 -7.04
N LYS A 6 10.75 11.81 -7.25
CA LYS A 6 11.47 10.84 -6.41
C LYS A 6 11.59 11.32 -4.96
N GLU A 7 11.92 12.59 -4.77
CA GLU A 7 12.00 13.20 -3.43
C GLU A 7 10.64 13.16 -2.71
N LYS A 8 9.55 13.48 -3.41
CA LYS A 8 8.19 13.38 -2.84
C LYS A 8 7.83 11.95 -2.43
N LEU A 9 8.13 10.96 -3.27
CA LEU A 9 7.90 9.55 -2.94
C LEU A 9 8.70 9.13 -1.70
N GLN A 10 9.98 9.48 -1.63
CA GLN A 10 10.81 9.18 -0.45
C GLN A 10 10.28 9.85 0.82
N ALA A 11 9.81 11.10 0.72
CA ALA A 11 9.22 11.83 1.84
C ALA A 11 7.92 11.18 2.35
N HIS A 12 7.18 10.46 1.50
CA HIS A 12 5.97 9.69 1.87
C HIS A 12 6.28 8.22 2.23
N GLY A 13 7.55 7.89 2.46
CA GLY A 13 7.99 6.57 2.87
C GLY A 13 7.92 5.54 1.74
N VAL A 14 8.44 5.91 0.58
CA VAL A 14 8.79 4.95 -0.47
C VAL A 14 10.30 4.76 -0.46
N ASN A 15 10.76 3.52 -0.27
CA ASN A 15 12.18 3.21 -0.38
C ASN A 15 12.56 2.97 -1.84
N LEU A 16 12.72 4.07 -2.59
CA LEU A 16 13.04 4.02 -4.01
C LEU A 16 14.32 3.25 -4.34
N ASN A 17 15.36 3.35 -3.50
CA ASN A 17 16.62 2.66 -3.75
C ASN A 17 16.43 1.13 -3.73
N SER A 18 15.73 0.63 -2.72
CA SER A 18 15.43 -0.80 -2.59
C SER A 18 14.41 -1.25 -3.64
N ALA A 19 13.37 -0.46 -3.90
CA ALA A 19 12.41 -0.74 -4.94
C ALA A 19 13.10 -0.86 -6.31
N LEU A 20 13.85 0.15 -6.74
CA LEU A 20 14.53 0.15 -8.04
C LEU A 20 15.51 -1.02 -8.18
N ASN A 21 16.20 -1.43 -7.11
CA ASN A 21 17.05 -2.62 -7.13
C ASN A 21 16.26 -3.87 -7.57
N ARG A 22 15.04 -4.06 -7.04
CA ARG A 22 14.14 -5.18 -7.42
C ARG A 22 13.62 -5.07 -8.86
N PHE A 23 13.50 -3.85 -9.37
CA PHE A 23 13.13 -3.58 -10.75
C PHE A 23 14.35 -3.46 -11.69
N MET A 24 15.50 -4.03 -11.31
CA MET A 24 16.73 -4.06 -12.14
C MET A 24 17.22 -2.65 -12.53
N ASN A 25 17.03 -1.68 -11.63
CA ASN A 25 17.26 -0.24 -11.84
C ASN A 25 16.48 0.37 -13.02
N ASN A 26 15.41 -0.29 -13.48
CA ASN A 26 14.57 0.19 -14.55
C ASN A 26 13.45 1.10 -13.99
N GLU A 27 13.72 2.41 -13.99
CA GLU A 27 12.79 3.43 -13.48
C GLU A 27 11.47 3.45 -14.25
N GLN A 28 11.50 3.29 -15.58
CA GLN A 28 10.28 3.28 -16.40
C GLN A 28 9.37 2.10 -16.07
N LEU A 29 9.97 0.93 -15.80
CA LEU A 29 9.23 -0.25 -15.37
C LEU A 29 8.63 -0.02 -13.98
N TYR A 30 9.42 0.48 -13.03
CA TYR A 30 8.94 0.80 -11.68
C TYR A 30 7.75 1.78 -11.73
N GLU A 31 7.90 2.90 -12.44
CA GLU A 31 6.89 3.93 -12.61
C GLU A 31 5.60 3.38 -13.22
N ARG A 32 5.69 2.52 -14.23
CA ARG A 32 4.53 1.85 -14.85
C ARG A 32 3.80 0.90 -13.88
N ILE A 33 4.51 0.24 -12.98
CA ILE A 33 3.88 -0.64 -11.99
C ILE A 33 3.31 0.19 -10.84
N LEU A 34 4.02 1.22 -10.39
CA LEU A 34 3.58 2.16 -9.36
C LEU A 34 2.28 2.86 -9.78
N SER A 35 2.16 3.30 -11.03
CA SER A 35 0.95 3.96 -11.53
C SER A 35 -0.31 3.09 -11.54
N LYS A 36 -0.15 1.76 -11.42
CA LYS A 36 -1.28 0.83 -11.29
C LYS A 36 -1.74 0.64 -9.84
N PHE A 37 -0.95 1.06 -8.86
CA PHE A 37 -1.30 0.89 -7.45
C PHE A 37 -2.65 1.53 -7.08
N PRO A 38 -3.00 2.76 -7.52
CA PRO A 38 -4.32 3.34 -7.25
C PRO A 38 -5.48 2.66 -7.98
N MET A 39 -5.21 1.80 -8.97
CA MET A 39 -6.23 1.02 -9.69
C MET A 39 -6.58 -0.29 -8.97
N ASP A 40 -5.84 -0.66 -7.92
CA ASP A 40 -6.10 -1.88 -7.16
C ASP A 40 -7.33 -1.73 -6.25
N GLU A 41 -8.23 -2.71 -6.30
CA GLU A 41 -9.48 -2.69 -5.54
C GLU A 41 -9.35 -3.28 -4.12
N ASN A 42 -8.21 -3.88 -3.74
CA ASN A 42 -8.11 -4.60 -2.47
C ASN A 42 -8.27 -3.69 -1.26
N PHE A 43 -7.88 -2.41 -1.35
CA PHE A 43 -8.15 -1.46 -0.27
C PHE A 43 -9.66 -1.30 0.00
N ILE A 44 -10.44 -1.08 -1.06
CA ILE A 44 -11.90 -0.88 -0.98
C ILE A 44 -12.59 -2.18 -0.56
N LEU A 45 -12.16 -3.32 -1.11
CA LEU A 45 -12.73 -4.63 -0.76
C LEU A 45 -12.41 -5.03 0.68
N MET A 46 -11.23 -4.67 1.19
CA MET A 46 -10.88 -4.82 2.59
C MET A 46 -11.77 -3.96 3.49
N GLU A 47 -11.98 -2.68 3.16
CA GLU A 47 -12.88 -1.77 3.91
C GLU A 47 -14.28 -2.37 4.02
N LYS A 48 -14.84 -2.83 2.89
CA LYS A 48 -16.15 -3.48 2.84
C LYS A 48 -16.19 -4.75 3.69
N SER A 49 -15.16 -5.60 3.60
CA SER A 49 -15.10 -6.84 4.36
C SER A 49 -15.04 -6.60 5.87
N LEU A 50 -14.32 -5.56 6.31
CA LEU A 50 -14.28 -5.15 7.71
C LEU A 50 -15.65 -4.65 8.19
N ALA A 51 -16.33 -3.82 7.39
CA ALA A 51 -17.68 -3.33 7.72
C ALA A 51 -18.72 -4.47 7.84
N GLU A 52 -18.56 -5.54 7.06
CA GLU A 52 -19.39 -6.75 7.10
C GLU A 52 -18.95 -7.76 8.18
N ASN A 53 -17.94 -7.44 8.99
CA ASN A 53 -17.27 -8.37 9.93
C ASN A 53 -16.78 -9.68 9.27
N ASN A 54 -16.51 -9.65 7.96
CA ASN A 54 -15.99 -10.78 7.22
C ASN A 54 -14.45 -10.81 7.31
N ILE A 55 -13.96 -11.24 8.48
CA ILE A 55 -12.52 -11.24 8.82
C ILE A 55 -11.69 -12.07 7.83
N SER A 56 -12.23 -13.19 7.35
CA SER A 56 -11.53 -14.04 6.38
C SER A 56 -11.30 -13.32 5.04
N GLN A 57 -12.30 -12.62 4.52
CA GLN A 57 -12.13 -11.82 3.30
C GLN A 57 -11.25 -10.59 3.54
N ALA A 58 -11.40 -9.92 4.68
CA ALA A 58 -10.55 -8.79 5.05
C ALA A 58 -9.07 -9.20 5.07
N PHE A 59 -8.74 -10.38 5.62
CA PHE A 59 -7.40 -10.94 5.59
C PHE A 59 -6.89 -11.15 4.16
N GLN A 60 -7.68 -11.74 3.27
CA GLN A 60 -7.27 -11.99 1.88
C GLN A 60 -6.93 -10.69 1.15
N HIS A 61 -7.77 -9.66 1.30
CA HIS A 61 -7.54 -8.35 0.68
C HIS A 61 -6.33 -7.63 1.29
N ALA A 62 -6.19 -7.65 2.61
CA ALA A 62 -5.01 -7.11 3.31
C ALA A 62 -3.71 -7.82 2.85
N HIS A 63 -3.75 -9.14 2.69
CA HIS A 63 -2.61 -9.93 2.24
C HIS A 63 -2.15 -9.58 0.83
N THR A 64 -3.10 -9.44 -0.12
CA THR A 64 -2.78 -9.01 -1.49
C THR A 64 -2.24 -7.59 -1.50
N LEU A 65 -2.88 -6.66 -0.78
CA LEU A 65 -2.43 -5.27 -0.69
C LEU A 65 -1.04 -5.15 -0.06
N LYS A 66 -0.75 -5.96 0.97
CA LYS A 66 0.59 -6.09 1.57
C LYS A 66 1.63 -6.54 0.54
N GLY A 67 1.28 -7.50 -0.31
CA GLY A 67 2.16 -7.95 -1.39
C GLY A 67 2.52 -6.82 -2.36
N LEU A 68 1.51 -6.07 -2.81
CA LEU A 68 1.68 -4.91 -3.69
C LEU A 68 2.55 -3.81 -3.06
N ALA A 69 2.23 -3.41 -1.83
CA ALA A 69 3.00 -2.43 -1.07
C ALA A 69 4.44 -2.89 -0.84
N GLY A 70 4.62 -4.18 -0.55
CA GLY A 70 5.92 -4.81 -0.40
C GLY A 70 6.73 -4.76 -1.70
N THR A 71 6.16 -5.15 -2.85
CA THR A 71 6.84 -5.11 -4.15
C THR A 71 7.33 -3.71 -4.52
N LEU A 72 6.50 -2.69 -4.28
CA LEU A 72 6.79 -1.28 -4.58
C LEU A 72 7.64 -0.57 -3.50
N ASP A 73 7.92 -1.27 -2.40
CA ASP A 73 8.60 -0.77 -1.21
C ASP A 73 7.97 0.50 -0.63
N LEU A 74 6.63 0.48 -0.51
CA LEU A 74 5.82 1.50 0.15
C LEU A 74 5.92 1.25 1.66
N THR A 75 7.01 1.69 2.30
CA THR A 75 7.34 1.36 3.69
C THR A 75 6.30 1.87 4.68
N THR A 76 5.76 3.08 4.47
CA THR A 76 4.68 3.64 5.30
C THR A 76 3.47 2.70 5.33
N LEU A 77 3.01 2.23 4.16
CA LEU A 77 1.89 1.28 4.09
C LEU A 77 2.27 -0.09 4.66
N SER A 78 3.47 -0.57 4.35
CA SER A 78 3.94 -1.89 4.78
C SER A 78 4.01 -2.00 6.31
N ASN A 79 4.42 -0.93 6.99
CA ASN A 79 4.47 -0.86 8.45
C ASN A 79 3.10 -1.03 9.12
N ILE A 80 2.02 -0.71 8.41
CA ILE A 80 0.63 -0.86 8.90
C ILE A 80 0.04 -2.19 8.42
N LEU A 81 0.23 -2.53 7.15
CA LEU A 81 -0.31 -3.73 6.52
C LEU A 81 0.26 -5.02 7.12
N ILE A 82 1.54 -5.04 7.52
CA ILE A 82 2.16 -6.23 8.14
C ILE A 82 1.44 -6.61 9.44
N PRO A 83 1.38 -5.77 10.49
CA PRO A 83 0.69 -6.14 11.73
C PRO A 83 -0.81 -6.35 11.51
N MET A 84 -1.47 -5.54 10.67
CA MET A 84 -2.88 -5.70 10.37
C MET A 84 -3.18 -7.06 9.71
N THR A 85 -2.36 -7.51 8.76
CA THR A 85 -2.53 -8.82 8.10
C THR A 85 -2.36 -9.97 9.09
N GLU A 86 -1.42 -9.88 10.03
CA GLU A 86 -1.20 -10.94 11.02
C GLU A 86 -2.30 -10.98 12.09
N GLN A 87 -2.81 -9.83 12.54
CA GLN A 87 -4.00 -9.77 13.42
C GLN A 87 -5.23 -10.40 12.74
N LEU A 88 -5.50 -10.02 11.48
CA LEU A 88 -6.61 -10.60 10.72
C LEU A 88 -6.44 -12.10 10.47
N ARG A 89 -5.20 -12.58 10.28
CA ARG A 89 -4.90 -14.02 10.14
C ARG A 89 -5.30 -14.79 11.40
N ASN A 90 -5.04 -14.22 12.57
CA ASN A 90 -5.33 -14.83 13.86
C ASN A 90 -6.78 -14.61 14.33
N GLY A 91 -7.56 -13.80 13.62
CA GLY A 91 -8.90 -13.40 14.04
C GLY A 91 -8.91 -12.37 15.18
N GLU A 92 -7.79 -11.68 15.41
CA GLU A 92 -7.65 -10.64 16.42
C GLU A 92 -8.22 -9.32 15.87
N THR A 93 -9.28 -8.79 16.48
CA THR A 93 -10.00 -7.61 15.95
C THR A 93 -9.90 -6.37 16.83
N GLU A 94 -9.29 -6.44 18.01
CA GLU A 94 -9.31 -5.36 19.02
C GLU A 94 -8.72 -4.03 18.51
N SER A 95 -7.67 -4.07 17.67
CA SER A 95 -7.01 -2.86 17.13
C SER A 95 -7.14 -2.68 15.61
N ILE A 96 -7.92 -3.53 14.94
CA ILE A 96 -8.02 -3.53 13.48
C ILE A 96 -8.59 -2.22 12.96
N GLN A 97 -9.57 -1.63 13.64
CA GLN A 97 -10.18 -0.39 13.20
C GLN A 97 -9.20 0.79 13.25
N ASP A 98 -8.35 0.87 14.28
CA ASP A 98 -7.34 1.93 14.40
C ASP A 98 -6.26 1.79 13.34
N LEU A 99 -5.78 0.56 13.11
CA LEU A 99 -4.84 0.25 12.03
C LEU A 99 -5.44 0.59 10.66
N PHE A 100 -6.70 0.23 10.43
CA PHE A 100 -7.38 0.53 9.18
C PHE A 100 -7.58 2.03 8.95
N ASN A 101 -7.95 2.79 9.98
CA ASN A 101 -8.10 4.24 9.88
C ASN A 101 -6.76 4.92 9.55
N HIS A 102 -5.66 4.48 10.19
CA HIS A 102 -4.33 4.97 9.87
C HIS A 102 -3.92 4.58 8.44
N LEU A 103 -4.15 3.32 8.04
CA LEU A 103 -3.88 2.85 6.69
C LEU A 103 -4.64 3.67 5.64
N LYS A 104 -5.90 4.03 5.90
CA LYS A 104 -6.73 4.82 4.99
C LYS A 104 -6.15 6.20 4.70
N ILE A 105 -5.58 6.85 5.71
CA ILE A 105 -4.93 8.16 5.56
C ILE A 105 -3.70 8.02 4.66
N GLU A 106 -2.80 7.09 5.00
CA GLU A 106 -1.55 6.91 4.25
C GLU A 106 -1.77 6.37 2.84
N TYR A 107 -2.75 5.48 2.66
CA TYR A 107 -3.16 4.98 1.35
C TYR A 107 -3.67 6.12 0.46
N LYS A 108 -4.48 7.03 1.02
CA LYS A 108 -4.97 8.21 0.29
C LYS A 108 -3.80 9.10 -0.15
N HIS A 109 -2.88 9.45 0.76
CA HIS A 109 -1.73 10.29 0.44
C HIS A 109 -0.88 9.71 -0.68
N ILE A 110 -0.56 8.40 -0.63
CA ILE A 110 0.25 7.79 -1.68
C ILE A 110 -0.50 7.73 -3.02
N CYS A 111 -1.81 7.46 -3.02
CA CYS A 111 -2.61 7.44 -4.24
C CYS A 111 -2.70 8.83 -4.89
N GLU A 112 -2.90 9.88 -4.09
CA GLU A 112 -2.90 11.27 -4.58
C GLU A 112 -1.54 11.63 -5.19
N LEU A 113 -0.44 11.32 -4.51
CA LEU A 113 0.92 11.55 -5.01
C LEU A 113 1.18 10.82 -6.35
N ILE A 114 0.70 9.59 -6.50
CA ILE A 114 0.87 8.82 -7.75
C ILE A 114 0.00 9.40 -8.88
N ALA A 115 -1.23 9.82 -8.56
CA ALA A 115 -2.15 10.39 -9.54
C ALA A 115 -1.66 11.75 -10.07
N GLU A 116 -1.09 12.60 -9.21
CA GLU A 116 -0.51 13.91 -9.60
C GLU A 116 0.62 13.79 -10.64
N HIS A 117 1.36 12.68 -10.64
CA HIS A 117 2.43 12.45 -11.61
C HIS A 117 1.96 11.77 -12.91
N SER A 118 0.80 11.12 -12.87
CA SER A 118 0.25 10.38 -14.01
C SER A 118 -0.64 11.26 -14.92
N ALA A 119 -0.91 12.51 -14.49
CA ALA A 119 -1.67 13.52 -15.22
C ALA A 119 -0.76 14.44 -16.05
#